data_AF-A0A6A6ZPW4-F1
#
_entry.id   AF-A0A6A6ZPW4-F1
#
_cell.length_a   1.000
_cell.length_b   1.000
_cell.length_c   1.000
_cell.angle_alpha   90.00
_cell.angle_beta   90.00
_cell.angle_gamma   90.00
#
_symmetry.space_group_name_H-M   'P 1'
#
loop_
_entity.id
_entity.type
_entity.pdbx_description
1 polymer ?
#
loop_
_entity_poly.entity_id
_entity_poly.type
_entity_poly.pdbx_seq_one_letter_code
_entity_poly.pdbx_strand_id
1 'polypeptide(L)'
;MKSVDGKVVGLEDEDLANTLPAPTGLEGEGTVQDAVRGAFFSFLISRLSCFSDHLHNLYILNVSSLNSLTSDYFRSIFPYLLSFHTIQSHSLTPIDLITTYHDLNPTTITTLNASPSPLEFMRYVARNQPFVIKNGAQDWTARKTWSATHLRTVLTDTHVNVAITPHGNADSIIRLPSGGSIFVKPHETSEPFADVIDAIQRQELGESSDTPTRYAQTQNDNLRNEYATLFADVPPSIPFARIALDAAPDAINFWLGNSHSSTALHKDNYENIYVQILGQKHFTLLPPIESACVNERSVLAGTYAPSTTSSTLQHIHDLHIAIDAPRTYTPFATWDPDEPLVNTTPYSQYSQPLRVTLGEGDMLYLPALWYHKVRQSCNAEGVCCAVNYWYDLDFGGGFWSMAGFVRGVGLLSMGEGKKSDGEDERGEDISTQMKDYD
;
A
#
# COMPACT_ATOMS: atom_id res chain seq x y z
N MET A 1 -19.74 -11.35 5.47
CA MET A 1 -20.96 -12.17 5.65
C MET A 1 -20.93 -12.82 7.03
N LYS A 2 -21.88 -12.50 7.91
CA LYS A 2 -21.91 -12.95 9.32
C LYS A 2 -22.14 -14.46 9.44
N SER A 3 -21.33 -15.12 10.27
CA SER A 3 -21.61 -16.46 10.80
C SER A 3 -22.62 -16.33 11.94
N VAL A 4 -23.80 -16.88 11.74
CA VAL A 4 -24.72 -17.24 12.82
C VAL A 4 -25.03 -18.73 12.59
N ASP A 5 -24.85 -19.53 13.64
CA ASP A 5 -25.27 -20.94 13.74
C ASP A 5 -24.50 -22.01 12.93
N GLY A 6 -23.18 -22.11 13.12
CA GLY A 6 -22.50 -23.43 13.16
C GLY A 6 -22.56 -24.36 11.94
N LYS A 7 -23.05 -23.93 10.78
CA LYS A 7 -23.15 -24.77 9.57
C LYS A 7 -21.88 -24.70 8.72
N VAL A 8 -21.34 -25.87 8.39
CA VAL A 8 -20.32 -26.03 7.35
C VAL A 8 -20.96 -25.76 5.99
N VAL A 9 -20.39 -24.84 5.21
CA VAL A 9 -20.90 -24.46 3.89
C VAL A 9 -20.64 -25.60 2.89
N GLY A 10 -21.70 -26.12 2.25
CA GLY A 10 -21.60 -27.05 1.12
C GLY A 10 -22.46 -28.32 1.19
N LEU A 11 -23.24 -28.55 2.25
CA LEU A 11 -24.13 -29.70 2.37
C LEU A 11 -25.52 -29.24 2.83
N GLU A 12 -26.56 -29.61 2.07
CA GLU A 12 -27.94 -29.17 2.32
C GLU A 12 -28.63 -29.95 3.46
N ASP A 13 -28.03 -31.03 3.98
CA ASP A 13 -28.61 -31.88 5.01
C ASP A 13 -27.52 -32.48 5.93
N GLU A 14 -27.65 -32.33 7.26
CA GLU A 14 -26.68 -32.82 8.26
C GLU A 14 -26.73 -34.34 8.43
N ASP A 15 -27.86 -34.98 8.13
CA ASP A 15 -28.03 -36.44 8.27
C ASP A 15 -27.38 -37.23 7.12
N LEU A 16 -27.03 -36.56 6.01
CA LEU A 16 -26.33 -37.17 4.87
C LEU A 16 -24.82 -37.39 5.15
N ALA A 17 -24.22 -36.66 6.09
CA ALA A 17 -22.80 -36.80 6.43
C ALA A 17 -22.49 -38.09 7.21
N ASN A 18 -23.51 -38.70 7.84
CA ASN A 18 -23.38 -39.88 8.69
C ASN A 18 -23.69 -41.21 7.98
N THR A 19 -24.17 -41.19 6.74
CA THR A 19 -24.77 -42.39 6.10
C THR A 19 -24.17 -42.77 4.74
N LEU A 20 -23.27 -41.97 4.16
CA LEU A 20 -22.62 -42.31 2.88
C LEU A 20 -21.18 -42.84 3.06
N PRO A 21 -20.83 -43.98 2.46
CA PRO A 21 -19.47 -44.50 2.47
C PRO A 21 -18.53 -43.59 1.65
N ALA A 22 -17.34 -43.33 2.19
CA ALA A 22 -16.33 -42.52 1.51
C ALA A 22 -15.74 -43.27 0.29
N PRO A 23 -15.55 -42.61 -0.88
CA PRO A 23 -14.92 -43.24 -2.04
C PRO A 23 -13.39 -43.22 -1.86
N THR A 24 -12.87 -43.97 -0.90
CA THR A 24 -11.44 -44.06 -0.60
C THR A 24 -10.76 -45.30 -1.20
N GLY A 25 -11.50 -46.17 -1.89
CA GLY A 25 -10.93 -47.36 -2.55
C GLY A 25 -10.35 -48.39 -1.58
N LEU A 26 -10.70 -48.33 -0.29
CA LEU A 26 -10.29 -49.26 0.75
C LEU A 26 -11.56 -49.88 1.36
N GLU A 27 -11.67 -51.21 1.32
CA GLU A 27 -12.81 -51.94 1.87
C GLU A 27 -12.86 -51.76 3.41
N GLY A 28 -13.81 -50.96 3.90
CA GLY A 28 -14.09 -50.79 5.32
C GLY A 28 -15.18 -49.75 5.59
N GLU A 29 -16.07 -50.03 6.55
CA GLU A 29 -17.17 -49.15 6.97
C GLU A 29 -16.62 -47.92 7.72
N GLY A 30 -16.38 -46.81 7.02
CA GLY A 30 -15.95 -45.54 7.61
C GLY A 30 -16.60 -44.33 6.94
N THR A 31 -16.90 -43.30 7.73
CA THR A 31 -17.59 -42.08 7.27
C THR A 31 -16.61 -40.99 6.82
N VAL A 32 -17.08 -39.95 6.12
CA VAL A 32 -16.26 -38.82 5.66
C VAL A 32 -15.62 -38.04 6.83
N GLN A 33 -16.29 -38.00 8.00
CA GLN A 33 -15.73 -37.42 9.21
C GLN A 33 -14.53 -38.22 9.75
N ASP A 34 -14.54 -39.54 9.60
CA ASP A 34 -13.42 -40.39 10.01
C ASP A 34 -12.19 -40.18 9.10
N ALA A 35 -12.41 -39.89 7.82
CA ALA A 35 -11.33 -39.54 6.88
C ALA A 35 -10.69 -38.18 7.20
N VAL A 36 -11.48 -37.16 7.57
CA VAL A 36 -10.96 -35.83 7.95
C VAL A 36 -10.23 -35.88 9.30
N ARG A 37 -10.76 -36.62 10.28
CA ARG A 37 -10.09 -36.85 11.56
C ARG A 37 -8.81 -37.68 11.40
N GLY A 38 -8.84 -38.70 10.55
CA GLY A 38 -7.68 -39.52 10.19
C GLY A 38 -6.59 -38.71 9.47
N ALA A 39 -6.95 -37.79 8.58
CA ALA A 39 -6.01 -36.89 7.91
C ALA A 39 -5.34 -35.90 8.89
N PHE A 40 -6.10 -35.36 9.85
CA PHE A 40 -5.55 -34.50 10.91
C PHE A 40 -4.62 -35.27 11.85
N PHE A 41 -4.99 -36.49 12.24
CA PHE A 41 -4.14 -37.36 13.05
C PHE A 41 -2.90 -37.85 12.30
N SER A 42 -3.02 -38.15 11.01
CA SER A 42 -1.90 -38.55 10.16
C SER A 42 -0.95 -37.38 9.89
N PHE A 43 -1.46 -36.15 9.76
CA PHE A 43 -0.62 -34.95 9.69
C PHE A 43 0.15 -34.73 11.00
N LEU A 44 -0.51 -34.93 12.14
CA LEU A 44 0.11 -34.83 13.47
C LEU A 44 1.14 -35.96 13.71
N ILE A 45 0.86 -37.18 13.27
CA ILE A 45 1.77 -38.34 13.39
C ILE A 45 2.92 -38.26 12.39
N SER A 46 2.73 -37.74 11.16
CA SER A 46 3.82 -37.55 10.19
C SER A 46 4.83 -36.49 10.65
N ARG A 47 4.41 -35.56 11.52
CA ARG A 47 5.29 -34.64 12.24
C ARG A 47 6.00 -35.28 13.43
N LEU A 48 5.49 -36.40 13.93
CA LEU A 48 6.09 -37.19 15.02
C LEU A 48 6.99 -38.33 14.49
N SER A 49 6.85 -38.74 13.23
CA SER A 49 7.58 -39.88 12.63
C SER A 49 9.04 -39.60 12.29
N CYS A 50 9.61 -38.46 12.70
CA CYS A 50 11.05 -38.18 12.56
C CYS A 50 11.90 -38.79 13.71
N PHE A 51 11.31 -39.58 14.61
CA PHE A 51 12.03 -40.34 15.63
C PHE A 51 11.65 -41.83 15.59
N SER A 52 12.36 -42.60 14.76
CA SER A 52 12.53 -44.06 14.91
C SER A 52 13.55 -44.28 16.04
N ASP A 53 13.30 -45.06 17.10
CA ASP A 53 13.54 -46.52 17.06
C ASP A 53 12.89 -47.30 18.23
N HIS A 54 11.90 -46.79 18.96
CA HIS A 54 11.39 -47.49 20.17
C HIS A 54 9.86 -47.69 20.31
N LEU A 55 9.06 -47.44 19.28
CA LEU A 55 7.61 -47.63 19.34
C LEU A 55 7.11 -48.76 18.42
N HIS A 56 7.74 -49.93 18.49
CA HIS A 56 7.31 -51.10 17.73
C HIS A 56 6.32 -52.03 18.48
N ASN A 57 5.74 -51.61 19.61
CA ASN A 57 4.89 -52.48 20.44
C ASN A 57 3.68 -51.79 21.07
N LEU A 58 2.93 -50.97 20.33
CA LEU A 58 1.59 -50.55 20.77
C LEU A 58 0.59 -50.59 19.61
N TYR A 59 0.35 -51.80 19.11
CA TYR A 59 -0.90 -52.14 18.44
C TYR A 59 -1.77 -52.90 19.43
N ILE A 60 -3.04 -52.51 19.51
CA ILE A 60 -4.14 -53.13 20.28
C ILE A 60 -4.18 -52.75 21.77
N LEU A 61 -4.82 -51.62 22.10
CA LEU A 61 -5.57 -51.50 23.35
C LEU A 61 -6.91 -50.78 23.10
N ASN A 62 -7.96 -51.48 23.52
CA ASN A 62 -9.37 -51.15 23.34
C ASN A 62 -9.77 -49.99 24.29
N VAL A 63 -10.52 -49.01 23.79
CA VAL A 63 -10.91 -47.79 24.49
C VAL A 63 -11.98 -48.11 25.53
N SER A 64 -11.59 -48.61 26.70
CA SER A 64 -12.50 -48.75 27.85
C SER A 64 -11.82 -48.85 29.23
N SER A 65 -10.49 -48.71 29.32
CA SER A 65 -9.76 -48.87 30.59
C SER A 65 -8.81 -47.72 30.96
N LEU A 66 -8.94 -46.55 30.33
CA LEU A 66 -8.06 -45.39 30.53
C LEU A 66 -8.46 -44.42 31.68
N ASN A 67 -9.17 -44.92 32.70
CA ASN A 67 -9.61 -44.08 33.84
C ASN A 67 -8.81 -44.27 35.14
N SER A 68 -7.67 -44.97 35.15
CA SER A 68 -6.92 -45.19 36.40
C SER A 68 -5.39 -45.02 36.33
N LEU A 69 -4.82 -44.43 35.28
CA LEU A 69 -3.36 -44.26 35.13
C LEU A 69 -2.93 -42.83 34.78
N THR A 70 -3.57 -41.81 35.37
CA THR A 70 -3.33 -40.39 35.03
C THR A 70 -2.83 -39.56 36.21
N SER A 71 -1.64 -39.89 36.75
CA SER A 71 -0.93 -38.96 37.64
C SER A 71 0.58 -38.96 37.39
N ASP A 72 1.20 -40.14 37.32
CA ASP A 72 2.68 -40.19 37.31
C ASP A 72 3.29 -40.09 35.91
N TYR A 73 2.59 -40.58 34.89
CA TYR A 73 3.06 -40.49 33.50
C TYR A 73 3.03 -39.05 32.98
N PHE A 74 1.96 -38.29 33.31
CA PHE A 74 1.83 -36.88 32.96
C PHE A 74 2.89 -36.00 33.65
N ARG A 75 3.28 -36.32 34.90
CA ARG A 75 4.36 -35.63 35.62
C ARG A 75 5.75 -35.90 35.04
N SER A 76 5.97 -37.06 34.42
CA SER A 76 7.26 -37.39 33.79
C SER A 76 7.47 -36.73 32.42
N ILE A 77 6.38 -36.44 31.70
CA ILE A 77 6.41 -35.81 30.36
C ILE A 77 6.33 -34.27 30.46
N PHE A 78 5.80 -33.72 31.55
CA PHE A 78 5.67 -32.28 31.74
C PHE A 78 6.98 -31.47 31.60
N PRO A 79 8.16 -31.94 32.09
CA PRO A 79 9.44 -31.27 31.86
C PRO A 79 9.86 -31.33 30.39
N TYR A 80 9.50 -32.40 29.67
CA TYR A 80 9.78 -32.53 28.24
C TYR A 80 8.88 -31.61 27.42
N LEU A 81 7.59 -31.48 27.75
CA LEU A 81 6.66 -30.51 27.15
C LEU A 81 7.09 -29.05 27.41
N LEU A 82 7.65 -28.74 28.59
CA LEU A 82 8.27 -27.43 28.83
C LEU A 82 9.60 -27.26 28.09
N SER A 83 10.38 -28.31 27.87
CA SER A 83 11.59 -28.23 27.03
C SER A 83 11.29 -28.09 25.53
N PHE A 84 10.07 -28.45 25.08
CA PHE A 84 9.57 -28.14 23.75
C PHE A 84 9.29 -26.63 23.55
N HIS A 85 9.20 -25.83 24.63
CA HIS A 85 9.24 -24.36 24.53
C HIS A 85 10.63 -23.81 24.19
N THR A 86 11.63 -24.67 24.03
CA THR A 86 12.95 -24.32 23.49
C THR A 86 13.30 -25.18 22.28
N ILE A 87 12.30 -25.62 21.51
CA ILE A 87 12.54 -25.63 20.06
C ILE A 87 12.73 -24.17 19.71
N GLN A 88 13.95 -23.84 19.29
CA GLN A 88 14.26 -22.62 18.57
C GLN A 88 13.37 -22.62 17.34
N SER A 89 12.10 -22.21 17.50
CA SER A 89 11.20 -21.98 16.40
C SER A 89 11.95 -20.93 15.59
N HIS A 90 12.49 -21.34 14.45
CA HIS A 90 12.68 -20.42 13.35
C HIS A 90 11.25 -20.07 12.90
N SER A 91 10.53 -19.38 13.78
CA SER A 91 9.33 -18.65 13.43
C SER A 91 9.82 -17.71 12.36
N LEU A 92 9.35 -17.88 11.13
CA LEU A 92 9.53 -16.88 10.07
C LEU A 92 9.04 -15.56 10.64
N THR A 93 9.96 -14.76 11.16
CA THR A 93 9.64 -13.46 11.74
C THR A 93 9.49 -12.46 10.60
N PRO A 94 8.74 -11.36 10.78
CA PRO A 94 8.81 -10.24 9.85
C PRO A 94 10.25 -9.79 9.57
N ILE A 95 11.14 -9.94 10.56
CA ILE A 95 12.57 -9.65 10.41
C ILE A 95 13.20 -10.55 9.35
N ASP A 96 13.08 -11.88 9.45
CA ASP A 96 13.67 -12.82 8.47
C ASP A 96 13.16 -12.57 7.06
N LEU A 97 11.88 -12.21 6.93
CA LEU A 97 11.25 -11.89 5.65
C LEU A 97 11.86 -10.63 5.01
N ILE A 98 12.00 -9.56 5.79
CA ILE A 98 12.56 -8.28 5.33
C ILE A 98 14.05 -8.44 4.99
N THR A 99 14.83 -9.05 5.89
CA THR A 99 16.28 -9.22 5.67
C THR A 99 16.57 -10.12 4.48
N THR A 100 15.85 -11.25 4.34
CA THR A 100 16.00 -12.14 3.17
C THR A 100 15.64 -11.42 1.87
N TYR A 101 14.61 -10.56 1.87
CA TYR A 101 14.29 -9.77 0.69
C TYR A 101 15.46 -8.87 0.30
N HIS A 102 16.04 -8.13 1.25
CA HIS A 102 17.16 -7.24 0.98
C HIS A 102 18.46 -7.97 0.63
N ASP A 103 18.69 -9.18 1.13
CA ASP A 103 19.84 -10.01 0.76
C ASP A 103 19.76 -10.51 -0.70
N LEU A 104 18.54 -10.67 -1.22
CA LEU A 104 18.28 -11.22 -2.55
C LEU A 104 17.95 -10.18 -3.62
N ASN A 105 17.66 -8.93 -3.23
CA ASN A 105 17.25 -7.86 -4.13
C ASN A 105 18.21 -6.67 -4.05
N PRO A 106 18.45 -5.95 -5.17
CA PRO A 106 19.34 -4.81 -5.16
C PRO A 106 18.77 -3.66 -4.31
N THR A 107 19.65 -2.96 -3.62
CA THR A 107 19.36 -1.73 -2.85
C THR A 107 19.41 -0.47 -3.72
N THR A 108 19.39 -0.64 -5.04
CA THR A 108 19.42 0.44 -6.03
C THR A 108 18.39 0.16 -7.11
N ILE A 109 17.86 1.23 -7.72
CA ILE A 109 16.89 1.09 -8.80
C ILE A 109 17.58 0.75 -10.13
N THR A 110 17.01 -0.20 -10.86
CA THR A 110 17.51 -0.50 -12.21
C THR A 110 17.26 0.68 -13.14
N THR A 111 18.27 1.06 -13.92
CA THR A 111 18.14 2.11 -14.94
C THR A 111 18.27 1.52 -16.34
N LEU A 112 17.29 1.80 -17.19
CA LEU A 112 17.22 1.41 -18.59
C LEU A 112 17.55 2.61 -19.48
N ASN A 113 18.29 2.37 -20.56
CA ASN A 113 18.64 3.39 -21.54
C ASN A 113 17.62 3.50 -22.69
N ALA A 114 16.64 2.59 -22.74
CA ALA A 114 15.58 2.55 -23.74
C ALA A 114 14.34 1.88 -23.14
N SER A 115 13.18 2.07 -23.77
CA SER A 115 11.95 1.41 -23.37
C SER A 115 12.07 -0.11 -23.48
N PRO A 116 11.62 -0.88 -22.47
CA PRO A 116 11.61 -2.33 -22.54
C PRO A 116 10.58 -2.83 -23.57
N SER A 117 10.78 -4.04 -24.09
CA SER A 117 9.69 -4.77 -24.74
C SER A 117 8.59 -5.13 -23.72
N PRO A 118 7.35 -5.39 -24.15
CA PRO A 118 6.28 -5.83 -23.25
C PRO A 118 6.65 -7.07 -22.40
N LEU A 119 7.38 -8.03 -22.98
CA LEU A 119 7.84 -9.22 -22.25
C LEU A 119 8.90 -8.89 -21.19
N GLU A 120 9.83 -7.97 -21.49
CA GLU A 120 10.80 -7.50 -20.50
C GLU A 120 10.10 -6.75 -19.37
N PHE A 121 9.14 -5.88 -19.70
CA PHE A 121 8.32 -5.20 -18.71
C PHE A 121 7.56 -6.18 -17.81
N MET A 122 6.92 -7.21 -18.37
CA MET A 122 6.23 -8.24 -17.58
C MET A 122 7.16 -8.98 -16.60
N ARG A 123 8.45 -9.09 -16.88
CA ARG A 123 9.40 -9.68 -15.91
C ARG A 123 9.63 -8.78 -14.70
N TYR A 124 9.53 -7.46 -14.86
CA TYR A 124 9.56 -6.51 -13.74
C TYR A 124 8.26 -6.53 -12.96
N VAL A 125 7.11 -6.56 -13.65
CA VAL A 125 5.77 -6.72 -13.03
C VAL A 125 5.73 -8.00 -12.19
N ALA A 126 6.12 -9.15 -12.76
CA ALA A 126 6.11 -10.43 -12.07
C ALA A 126 7.06 -10.50 -10.86
N ARG A 127 8.11 -9.68 -10.83
CA ARG A 127 9.03 -9.55 -9.69
C ARG A 127 8.65 -8.42 -8.75
N ASN A 128 7.64 -7.62 -9.10
CA ASN A 128 7.24 -6.39 -8.43
C ASN A 128 8.46 -5.48 -8.16
N GLN A 129 9.26 -5.21 -9.20
CA GLN A 129 10.50 -4.42 -9.09
C GLN A 129 10.44 -3.12 -9.90
N PRO A 130 10.77 -1.96 -9.30
CA PRO A 130 10.77 -0.67 -9.99
C PRO A 130 11.99 -0.54 -10.92
N PHE A 131 11.84 0.28 -11.96
CA PHE A 131 12.96 0.71 -12.80
C PHE A 131 12.74 2.13 -13.33
N VAL A 132 13.82 2.78 -13.73
CA VAL A 132 13.80 4.08 -14.41
C VAL A 132 14.21 3.91 -15.87
N ILE A 133 13.52 4.57 -16.80
CA ILE A 133 13.98 4.78 -18.16
C ILE A 133 14.51 6.21 -18.24
N LYS A 134 15.82 6.36 -18.46
CA LYS A 134 16.41 7.69 -18.65
C LYS A 134 15.96 8.28 -19.98
N ASN A 135 15.54 9.54 -19.97
CA ASN A 135 15.08 10.26 -21.16
C ASN A 135 13.94 9.56 -21.93
N GLY A 136 13.16 8.69 -21.28
CA GLY A 136 12.10 7.90 -21.92
C GLY A 136 11.01 8.75 -22.60
N ALA A 137 10.79 9.98 -22.11
CA ALA A 137 9.80 10.93 -22.63
C ALA A 137 10.44 12.10 -23.41
N GLN A 138 11.74 12.03 -23.70
CA GLN A 138 12.48 13.16 -24.29
C GLN A 138 11.88 13.63 -25.62
N ASP A 139 11.26 12.71 -26.37
CA ASP A 139 10.67 13.01 -27.66
C ASP A 139 9.20 13.47 -27.63
N TRP A 140 8.56 13.45 -26.46
CA TRP A 140 7.16 13.86 -26.31
C TRP A 140 6.99 15.34 -26.63
N THR A 141 5.84 15.70 -27.21
CA THR A 141 5.48 17.10 -27.46
C THR A 141 5.53 17.88 -26.15
N ALA A 142 4.91 17.35 -25.08
CA ALA A 142 4.93 17.96 -23.75
C ALA A 142 6.36 18.29 -23.26
N ARG A 143 7.33 17.39 -23.45
CA ARG A 143 8.73 17.65 -23.05
C ARG A 143 9.42 18.68 -23.95
N LYS A 144 8.98 18.86 -25.19
CA LYS A 144 9.57 19.83 -26.12
C LYS A 144 8.91 21.21 -26.02
N THR A 145 7.65 21.29 -25.59
CA THR A 145 6.84 22.51 -25.68
C THR A 145 6.41 23.08 -24.33
N TRP A 146 6.20 22.26 -23.30
CA TRP A 146 5.68 22.76 -22.03
C TRP A 146 6.73 23.62 -21.30
N SER A 147 6.22 24.72 -20.76
CA SER A 147 6.88 25.70 -19.91
C SER A 147 5.79 26.33 -19.03
N ALA A 148 6.13 27.04 -17.97
CA ALA A 148 5.10 27.71 -17.17
C ALA A 148 4.31 28.71 -18.04
N THR A 149 5.01 29.43 -18.92
CA THR A 149 4.41 30.35 -19.89
C THR A 149 3.45 29.64 -20.87
N HIS A 150 3.85 28.48 -21.40
CA HIS A 150 3.03 27.71 -22.33
C HIS A 150 1.77 27.18 -21.63
N LEU A 151 1.92 26.53 -20.47
CA LEU A 151 0.81 26.00 -19.69
C LEU A 151 -0.19 27.11 -19.34
N ARG A 152 0.31 28.26 -18.88
CA ARG A 152 -0.52 29.43 -18.57
C ARG A 152 -1.32 29.91 -19.77
N THR A 153 -0.71 29.90 -20.95
CA THR A 153 -1.36 30.36 -22.19
C THR A 153 -2.43 29.36 -22.65
N VAL A 154 -2.11 28.07 -22.71
CA VAL A 154 -3.04 27.02 -23.18
C VAL A 154 -4.25 26.87 -22.25
N LEU A 155 -4.07 27.09 -20.95
CA LEU A 155 -5.12 26.94 -19.93
C LEU A 155 -5.70 28.28 -19.44
N THR A 156 -5.52 29.38 -20.19
CA THR A 156 -5.92 30.73 -19.75
C THR A 156 -7.35 30.83 -19.22
N ASP A 157 -8.32 30.24 -19.94
CA ASP A 157 -9.74 30.31 -19.58
C ASP A 157 -10.23 29.08 -18.79
N THR A 158 -9.30 28.25 -18.29
CA THR A 158 -9.61 26.99 -17.60
C THR A 158 -9.62 27.19 -16.09
N HIS A 159 -10.66 26.68 -15.43
CA HIS A 159 -10.66 26.49 -13.98
C HIS A 159 -10.22 25.07 -13.66
N VAL A 160 -9.45 24.92 -12.60
CA VAL A 160 -8.88 23.63 -12.19
C VAL A 160 -9.14 23.39 -10.72
N ASN A 161 -9.27 22.12 -10.31
CA ASN A 161 -9.30 21.80 -8.91
C ASN A 161 -7.87 21.88 -8.34
N VAL A 162 -7.72 22.60 -7.22
CA VAL A 162 -6.41 22.80 -6.57
C VAL A 162 -6.50 22.41 -5.10
N ALA A 163 -5.54 21.61 -4.66
CA ALA A 163 -5.33 21.28 -3.27
C ALA A 163 -4.53 22.41 -2.60
N ILE A 164 -5.05 22.92 -1.48
CA ILE A 164 -4.42 23.99 -0.70
C ILE A 164 -4.13 23.46 0.71
N THR A 165 -2.89 23.62 1.14
CA THR A 165 -2.43 23.24 2.48
C THR A 165 -1.54 24.34 3.07
N PRO A 166 -1.43 24.44 4.41
CA PRO A 166 -0.53 25.41 5.03
C PRO A 166 0.94 25.22 4.62
N HIS A 167 1.41 23.98 4.52
CA HIS A 167 2.85 23.68 4.37
C HIS A 167 3.17 22.72 3.21
N GLY A 168 2.23 22.47 2.31
CA GLY A 168 2.44 21.60 1.14
C GLY A 168 2.32 20.10 1.43
N ASN A 169 1.91 19.72 2.63
CA ASN A 169 1.73 18.34 3.09
C ASN A 169 0.26 17.89 2.96
N ALA A 170 -0.20 17.69 1.73
CA ALA A 170 -1.51 17.09 1.48
C ALA A 170 -1.52 15.61 1.90
N ASP A 171 -2.69 15.12 2.31
CA ASP A 171 -2.92 13.71 2.66
C ASP A 171 -1.84 13.14 3.58
N SER A 172 -1.61 13.87 4.67
CA SER A 172 -0.44 13.67 5.54
C SER A 172 -0.84 13.55 7.00
N ILE A 173 0.06 12.92 7.78
CA ILE A 173 -0.09 12.82 9.23
C ILE A 173 0.37 14.12 9.90
N ILE A 174 -0.51 14.70 10.70
CA ILE A 174 -0.21 15.85 11.55
C ILE A 174 -0.19 15.41 13.01
N ARG A 175 0.92 15.71 13.69
CA ARG A 175 1.06 15.47 15.14
C ARG A 175 0.36 16.59 15.91
N LEU A 176 -0.51 16.20 16.83
CA LEU A 176 -1.23 17.17 17.66
C LEU A 176 -0.38 17.57 18.88
N PRO A 177 -0.41 18.85 19.30
CA PRO A 177 0.29 19.29 20.52
C PRO A 177 -0.15 18.56 21.78
N SER A 178 -1.41 18.10 21.83
CA SER A 178 -1.98 17.30 22.91
C SER A 178 -1.48 15.85 22.98
N GLY A 179 -0.64 15.43 22.04
CA GLY A 179 -0.32 14.03 21.77
C GLY A 179 -1.31 13.39 20.80
N GLY A 180 -0.84 12.38 20.06
CA GLY A 180 -1.60 11.71 19.00
C GLY A 180 -1.33 12.28 17.60
N SER A 181 -2.08 11.77 16.63
CA SER A 181 -1.91 12.10 15.21
C SER A 181 -3.26 12.10 14.51
N ILE A 182 -3.41 12.94 13.50
CA ILE A 182 -4.59 13.03 12.63
C ILE A 182 -4.13 12.96 11.17
N PHE A 183 -4.86 12.24 10.33
CA PHE A 183 -4.69 12.26 8.88
C PHE A 183 -5.45 13.47 8.32
N VAL A 184 -4.78 14.35 7.57
CA VAL A 184 -5.40 15.59 7.10
C VAL A 184 -5.33 15.68 5.59
N LYS A 185 -6.52 15.75 4.98
CA LYS A 185 -6.74 16.04 3.57
C LYS A 185 -6.59 17.53 3.27
N PRO A 186 -6.18 17.90 2.05
CA PRO A 186 -6.10 19.30 1.65
C PRO A 186 -7.47 19.99 1.63
N HIS A 187 -7.46 21.32 1.63
CA HIS A 187 -8.63 22.08 1.21
C HIS A 187 -8.67 22.09 -0.32
N GLU A 188 -9.70 21.50 -0.92
CA GLU A 188 -9.89 21.54 -2.37
C GLU A 188 -10.85 22.65 -2.78
N THR A 189 -10.50 23.35 -3.85
CA THR A 189 -11.32 24.41 -4.42
C THR A 189 -11.02 24.57 -5.91
N SER A 190 -11.97 25.13 -6.64
CA SER A 190 -11.80 25.47 -8.05
C SER A 190 -11.24 26.90 -8.17
N GLU A 191 -10.10 27.07 -8.83
CA GLU A 191 -9.47 28.36 -9.10
C GLU A 191 -9.14 28.51 -10.60
N PRO A 192 -9.10 29.73 -11.15
CA PRO A 192 -8.56 29.97 -12.49
C PRO A 192 -7.11 29.49 -12.58
N PHE A 193 -6.76 28.73 -13.63
CA PHE A 193 -5.41 28.17 -13.77
C PHE A 193 -4.30 29.23 -13.75
N ALA A 194 -4.59 30.39 -14.34
CA ALA A 194 -3.65 31.52 -14.33
C ALA A 194 -3.30 31.97 -12.90
N ASP A 195 -4.28 32.01 -11.99
CA ASP A 195 -4.05 32.40 -10.60
C ASP A 195 -3.27 31.30 -9.84
N VAL A 196 -3.57 30.03 -10.12
CA VAL A 196 -2.88 28.87 -9.54
C VAL A 196 -1.40 28.88 -9.92
N ILE A 197 -1.07 28.98 -11.21
CA ILE A 197 0.33 28.95 -11.66
C ILE A 197 1.09 30.19 -11.18
N ASP A 198 0.47 31.38 -11.20
CA ASP A 198 1.08 32.61 -10.70
C ASP A 198 1.37 32.50 -9.19
N ALA A 199 0.50 31.84 -8.41
CA ALA A 199 0.71 31.59 -6.99
C ALA A 199 1.83 30.56 -6.72
N ILE A 200 1.88 29.47 -7.47
CA ILE A 200 2.94 28.46 -7.39
C ILE A 200 4.31 29.10 -7.65
N GLN A 201 4.43 29.86 -8.74
CA GLN A 201 5.68 30.55 -9.12
C GLN A 201 6.09 31.60 -8.09
N ARG A 202 5.13 32.38 -7.58
CA ARG A 202 5.42 33.42 -6.58
C ARG A 202 5.92 32.84 -5.27
N GLN A 203 5.39 31.70 -4.83
CA GLN A 203 5.84 31.03 -3.61
C GLN A 203 7.25 30.46 -3.80
N GLU A 204 7.55 29.86 -4.96
CA GLU A 204 8.87 29.28 -5.23
C GLU A 204 9.98 30.34 -5.44
N LEU A 205 9.68 31.39 -6.20
CA LEU A 205 10.67 32.41 -6.61
C LEU A 205 10.76 33.59 -5.63
N GLY A 206 9.78 33.71 -4.72
CA GLY A 206 9.71 34.78 -3.72
C GLY A 206 10.54 34.49 -2.47
N GLU A 207 10.63 35.49 -1.58
CA GLU A 207 11.37 35.37 -0.32
C GLU A 207 10.49 34.93 0.88
N SER A 208 9.16 34.95 0.75
CA SER A 208 8.22 34.73 1.87
C SER A 208 7.57 33.35 1.84
N SER A 209 7.70 32.61 2.95
CA SER A 209 7.08 31.30 3.17
C SER A 209 5.71 31.34 3.86
N ASP A 210 5.14 32.53 4.14
CA ASP A 210 3.88 32.67 4.90
C ASP A 210 2.63 32.59 4.01
N THR A 211 2.67 31.82 2.91
CA THR A 211 1.54 31.63 2.01
C THR A 211 1.16 30.14 1.95
N PRO A 212 -0.15 29.81 1.88
CA PRO A 212 -0.57 28.43 1.68
C PRO A 212 -0.03 27.86 0.37
N THR A 213 0.38 26.61 0.41
CA THR A 213 0.91 25.88 -0.74
C THR A 213 -0.24 25.36 -1.59
N ARG A 214 -0.18 25.66 -2.89
CA ARG A 214 -1.10 25.15 -3.91
C ARG A 214 -0.46 24.00 -4.67
N TYR A 215 -1.24 22.95 -4.92
CA TYR A 215 -0.82 21.81 -5.71
C TYR A 215 -1.99 21.26 -6.55
N ALA A 216 -1.82 21.19 -7.86
CA ALA A 216 -2.78 20.56 -8.76
C ALA A 216 -2.54 19.04 -8.77
N GLN A 217 -3.42 18.28 -8.10
CA GLN A 217 -3.18 16.87 -7.76
C GLN A 217 -4.42 15.97 -7.68
N THR A 218 -5.53 16.32 -8.34
CA THR A 218 -6.84 15.65 -8.15
C THR A 218 -6.89 14.16 -8.54
N GLN A 219 -5.91 13.64 -9.28
CA GLN A 219 -5.67 12.19 -9.51
C GLN A 219 -6.82 11.36 -10.14
N ASN A 220 -7.92 12.01 -10.49
CA ASN A 220 -9.14 11.44 -11.06
C ASN A 220 -9.18 11.47 -12.59
N ASP A 221 -8.16 10.92 -13.23
CA ASP A 221 -8.01 11.03 -14.68
C ASP A 221 -8.03 12.49 -15.17
N ASN A 222 -7.45 13.38 -14.36
CA ASN A 222 -7.63 14.81 -14.51
C ASN A 222 -7.04 15.34 -15.84
N LEU A 223 -6.05 14.67 -16.46
CA LEU A 223 -5.48 15.13 -17.72
C LEU A 223 -6.48 15.00 -18.88
N ARG A 224 -7.29 13.93 -18.91
CA ARG A 224 -8.31 13.74 -19.95
C ARG A 224 -9.56 14.60 -19.71
N ASN A 225 -9.79 15.04 -18.48
CA ASN A 225 -11.01 15.75 -18.07
C ASN A 225 -10.76 17.25 -17.82
N GLU A 226 -9.98 17.60 -16.78
CA GLU A 226 -9.70 18.97 -16.36
C GLU A 226 -8.69 19.68 -17.26
N TYR A 227 -7.69 18.95 -17.78
CA TYR A 227 -6.59 19.49 -18.61
C TYR A 227 -6.64 18.99 -20.05
N ALA A 228 -7.83 18.71 -20.59
CA ALA A 228 -8.01 18.03 -21.87
C ALA A 228 -7.28 18.71 -23.06
N THR A 229 -7.08 20.03 -23.01
CA THR A 229 -6.33 20.79 -24.03
C THR A 229 -4.86 20.41 -24.10
N LEU A 230 -4.28 19.90 -23.01
CA LEU A 230 -2.91 19.40 -22.92
C LEU A 230 -2.77 17.93 -23.33
N PHE A 231 -3.87 17.16 -23.35
CA PHE A 231 -3.80 15.71 -23.52
C PHE A 231 -3.18 15.28 -24.86
N ALA A 232 -3.35 16.08 -25.92
CA ALA A 232 -2.76 15.80 -27.23
C ALA A 232 -1.21 15.86 -27.24
N ASP A 233 -0.59 16.46 -26.23
CA ASP A 233 0.87 16.62 -26.14
C ASP A 233 1.57 15.41 -25.49
N VAL A 234 0.79 14.46 -24.95
CA VAL A 234 1.28 13.21 -24.37
C VAL A 234 0.71 11.99 -25.10
N PRO A 235 1.36 10.83 -25.06
CA PRO A 235 0.77 9.60 -25.59
C PRO A 235 -0.54 9.24 -24.86
N PRO A 236 -1.56 8.71 -25.55
CA PRO A 236 -2.79 8.26 -24.90
C PRO A 236 -2.60 6.97 -24.07
N SER A 237 -1.47 6.29 -24.21
CA SER A 237 -1.06 5.13 -23.40
C SER A 237 0.45 4.90 -23.56
N ILE A 238 1.03 4.08 -22.69
CA ILE A 238 2.43 3.65 -22.77
C ILE A 238 2.49 2.29 -23.46
N PRO A 239 3.05 2.17 -24.68
CA PRO A 239 2.91 0.95 -25.48
C PRO A 239 3.39 -0.34 -24.80
N PHE A 240 4.54 -0.30 -24.12
CA PHE A 240 5.08 -1.49 -23.45
C PHE A 240 4.19 -1.95 -22.29
N ALA A 241 3.61 -1.01 -21.53
CA ALA A 241 2.74 -1.31 -20.40
C ALA A 241 1.38 -1.79 -20.88
N ARG A 242 0.75 -1.06 -21.81
CA ARG A 242 -0.56 -1.42 -22.37
C ARG A 242 -0.59 -2.83 -22.98
N ILE A 243 0.44 -3.20 -23.72
CA ILE A 243 0.52 -4.52 -24.37
C ILE A 243 0.80 -5.62 -23.35
N ALA A 244 1.66 -5.35 -22.37
CA ALA A 244 2.06 -6.32 -21.36
C ALA A 244 0.94 -6.64 -20.37
N LEU A 245 0.27 -5.60 -19.87
CA LEU A 245 -0.84 -5.68 -18.92
C LEU A 245 -2.18 -6.00 -19.59
N ASP A 246 -2.22 -6.00 -20.93
CA ASP A 246 -3.43 -6.16 -21.73
C ASP A 246 -4.57 -5.20 -21.33
N ALA A 247 -4.20 -3.99 -20.90
CA ALA A 247 -5.12 -2.99 -20.37
C ALA A 247 -4.74 -1.58 -20.85
N ALA A 248 -5.74 -0.74 -21.09
CA ALA A 248 -5.55 0.70 -21.22
C ALA A 248 -5.34 1.32 -19.82
N PRO A 249 -4.71 2.50 -19.70
CA PRO A 249 -4.64 3.17 -18.41
C PRO A 249 -6.04 3.57 -17.93
N ASP A 250 -6.34 3.25 -16.67
CA ASP A 250 -7.58 3.65 -15.98
C ASP A 250 -7.62 5.16 -15.81
N ALA A 251 -6.49 5.76 -15.40
CA ALA A 251 -6.32 7.20 -15.24
C ALA A 251 -5.01 7.69 -15.86
N ILE A 252 -5.05 8.91 -16.39
CA ILE A 252 -3.88 9.68 -16.81
C ILE A 252 -3.92 11.00 -16.07
N ASN A 253 -2.95 11.21 -15.19
CA ASN A 253 -2.98 12.31 -14.25
C ASN A 253 -1.88 13.33 -14.55
N PHE A 254 -2.26 14.59 -14.54
CA PHE A 254 -1.41 15.77 -14.59
C PHE A 254 -1.14 16.27 -13.18
N TRP A 255 0.11 16.67 -12.95
CA TRP A 255 0.59 17.20 -11.69
C TRP A 255 1.32 18.52 -11.93
N LEU A 256 1.00 19.54 -11.12
CA LEU A 256 1.69 20.83 -11.14
C LEU A 256 1.77 21.42 -9.74
N GLY A 257 2.99 21.65 -9.26
CA GLY A 257 3.25 22.25 -7.95
C GLY A 257 4.63 22.89 -7.87
N ASN A 258 5.09 23.15 -6.65
CA ASN A 258 6.42 23.67 -6.36
C ASN A 258 7.17 22.84 -5.30
N SER A 259 8.37 23.28 -4.91
CA SER A 259 9.22 22.54 -3.97
C SER A 259 8.65 22.40 -2.55
N HIS A 260 7.62 23.16 -2.21
CA HIS A 260 6.91 23.05 -0.94
C HIS A 260 5.94 21.86 -0.91
N SER A 261 5.40 21.43 -2.05
CA SER A 261 4.45 20.32 -2.07
C SER A 261 5.16 18.97 -1.91
N SER A 262 4.62 18.14 -1.01
CA SER A 262 5.10 16.78 -0.76
C SER A 262 3.94 15.84 -0.49
N THR A 263 4.12 14.59 -0.90
CA THR A 263 3.17 13.50 -0.64
C THR A 263 3.78 12.57 0.39
N ALA A 264 3.05 12.30 1.47
CA ALA A 264 3.49 11.41 2.53
C ALA A 264 3.67 9.96 2.05
N LEU A 265 4.32 9.13 2.85
CA LEU A 265 4.54 7.72 2.53
C LEU A 265 3.17 7.00 2.45
N HIS A 266 2.83 6.46 1.29
CA HIS A 266 1.58 5.73 1.03
C HIS A 266 1.81 4.69 -0.06
N LYS A 267 0.80 3.91 -0.42
CA LYS A 267 0.88 2.92 -1.50
C LYS A 267 -0.43 2.90 -2.29
N ASP A 268 -0.33 2.56 -3.58
CA ASP A 268 -1.48 2.46 -4.48
C ASP A 268 -1.67 1.02 -4.98
N ASN A 269 -2.89 0.70 -5.41
CA ASN A 269 -3.22 -0.55 -6.12
C ASN A 269 -3.02 -0.43 -7.64
N TYR A 270 -2.15 0.46 -8.11
CA TYR A 270 -1.92 0.70 -9.53
C TYR A 270 -0.48 0.37 -9.93
N GLU A 271 -0.32 -0.25 -11.11
CA GLU A 271 0.94 -0.24 -11.84
C GLU A 271 1.16 1.15 -12.43
N ASN A 272 2.08 1.92 -11.86
CA ASN A 272 2.21 3.35 -12.16
C ASN A 272 3.41 3.63 -13.08
N ILE A 273 3.16 4.22 -14.24
CA ILE A 273 4.21 4.80 -15.09
C ILE A 273 4.24 6.31 -14.87
N TYR A 274 5.19 6.77 -14.06
CA TYR A 274 5.36 8.18 -13.69
C TYR A 274 6.39 8.86 -14.59
N VAL A 275 6.05 10.01 -15.18
CA VAL A 275 6.88 10.69 -16.18
C VAL A 275 7.13 12.13 -15.77
N GLN A 276 8.40 12.50 -15.60
CA GLN A 276 8.79 13.85 -15.24
C GLN A 276 8.87 14.75 -16.48
N ILE A 277 8.17 15.89 -16.48
CA ILE A 277 8.15 16.80 -17.64
C ILE A 277 8.98 18.06 -17.38
N LEU A 278 8.76 18.77 -16.25
CA LEU A 278 9.48 19.99 -15.86
C LEU A 278 9.97 19.91 -14.43
N GLY A 279 11.21 20.28 -14.15
CA GLY A 279 11.81 20.18 -12.81
C GLY A 279 12.19 18.74 -12.46
N GLN A 280 12.11 18.37 -11.18
CA GLN A 280 12.51 17.06 -10.68
C GLN A 280 11.52 16.50 -9.68
N LYS A 281 11.35 15.17 -9.67
CA LYS A 281 10.65 14.42 -8.62
C LYS A 281 11.62 13.53 -7.88
N HIS A 282 11.49 13.50 -6.56
CA HIS A 282 12.32 12.73 -5.64
C HIS A 282 11.44 11.72 -4.92
N PHE A 283 11.66 10.44 -5.20
CA PHE A 283 10.93 9.33 -4.59
C PHE A 283 11.78 8.65 -3.53
N THR A 284 11.16 8.35 -2.39
CA THR A 284 11.63 7.35 -1.43
C THR A 284 10.68 6.16 -1.53
N LEU A 285 11.18 4.98 -1.86
CA LEU A 285 10.39 3.78 -2.17
C LEU A 285 10.72 2.65 -1.19
N LEU A 286 9.70 1.98 -0.69
CA LEU A 286 9.79 0.80 0.15
C LEU A 286 8.94 -0.33 -0.47
N PRO A 287 9.48 -1.54 -0.64
CA PRO A 287 8.74 -2.68 -1.17
C PRO A 287 7.57 -3.06 -0.24
N PRO A 288 6.49 -3.69 -0.77
CA PRO A 288 5.33 -4.11 0.03
C PRO A 288 5.68 -5.02 1.21
N ILE A 289 6.80 -5.75 1.10
CA ILE A 289 7.33 -6.65 2.14
C ILE A 289 7.70 -5.90 3.43
N GLU A 290 7.97 -4.60 3.34
CA GLU A 290 8.32 -3.73 4.46
C GLU A 290 7.08 -3.14 5.16
N SER A 291 5.86 -3.65 4.93
CA SER A 291 4.65 -3.15 5.60
C SER A 291 4.74 -3.13 7.14
N ALA A 292 5.56 -4.00 7.74
CA ALA A 292 5.80 -3.99 9.19
C ALA A 292 6.70 -2.82 9.66
N CYS A 293 7.47 -2.21 8.75
CA CYS A 293 8.35 -1.07 9.03
C CYS A 293 7.59 0.25 9.12
N VAL A 294 6.48 0.40 8.39
CA VAL A 294 5.85 1.72 8.14
C VAL A 294 4.89 2.20 9.24
N ASN A 295 4.74 1.42 10.30
CA ASN A 295 3.85 1.71 11.43
C ASN A 295 2.46 2.17 10.97
N GLU A 296 1.84 1.38 10.09
CA GLU A 296 0.52 1.71 9.57
C GLU A 296 -0.52 1.64 10.68
N ARG A 297 -1.34 2.69 10.82
CA ARG A 297 -2.35 2.80 11.89
C ARG A 297 -3.66 3.33 11.34
N SER A 298 -4.75 2.98 12.01
CA SER A 298 -6.04 3.65 11.80
C SER A 298 -6.01 5.03 12.47
N VAL A 299 -6.00 6.09 11.68
CA VAL A 299 -5.85 7.48 12.16
C VAL A 299 -7.12 8.27 11.86
N LEU A 300 -7.63 9.03 12.85
CA LEU A 300 -8.79 9.90 12.64
C LEU A 300 -8.53 10.85 11.46
N ALA A 301 -9.52 11.01 10.59
CA ALA A 301 -9.42 11.89 9.44
C ALA A 301 -9.98 13.30 9.72
N GLY A 302 -9.34 14.28 9.09
CA GLY A 302 -9.83 15.64 8.99
C GLY A 302 -9.48 16.23 7.62
N THR A 303 -10.00 17.42 7.37
CA THR A 303 -9.79 18.17 6.13
C THR A 303 -9.44 19.61 6.49
N TYR A 304 -8.49 20.23 5.78
CA TYR A 304 -8.25 21.66 5.93
C TYR A 304 -9.47 22.46 5.46
N ALA A 305 -9.86 23.47 6.22
CA ALA A 305 -10.97 24.35 5.93
C ALA A 305 -10.56 25.83 6.10
N PRO A 306 -11.08 26.73 5.26
CA PRO A 306 -10.90 28.18 5.42
C PRO A 306 -11.41 28.67 6.78
N SER A 307 -10.68 29.58 7.40
CA SER A 307 -11.13 30.29 8.60
C SER A 307 -12.28 31.24 8.24
N THR A 308 -13.29 31.32 9.11
CA THR A 308 -14.46 32.19 8.91
C THR A 308 -14.13 33.68 8.96
N THR A 309 -12.96 34.04 9.49
CA THR A 309 -12.51 35.44 9.64
C THR A 309 -11.76 35.97 8.42
N SER A 310 -11.40 35.11 7.47
CA SER A 310 -10.59 35.49 6.30
C SER A 310 -11.37 35.27 5.02
N SER A 311 -11.48 36.32 4.19
CA SER A 311 -12.14 36.24 2.88
C SER A 311 -11.21 35.73 1.78
N THR A 312 -9.90 35.61 2.04
CA THR A 312 -8.88 35.24 1.05
C THR A 312 -7.84 34.33 1.69
N LEU A 313 -7.47 33.23 1.02
CA LEU A 313 -6.42 32.30 1.50
C LEU A 313 -5.01 32.84 1.17
N GLN A 314 -4.59 33.88 1.89
CA GLN A 314 -3.30 34.55 1.66
C GLN A 314 -2.22 34.07 2.64
N HIS A 315 -2.61 33.68 3.85
CA HIS A 315 -1.70 33.25 4.90
C HIS A 315 -1.98 31.83 5.37
N ILE A 316 -0.95 31.14 5.86
CA ILE A 316 -1.06 29.76 6.36
C ILE A 316 -2.11 29.60 7.47
N HIS A 317 -2.31 30.65 8.28
CA HIS A 317 -3.26 30.68 9.39
C HIS A 317 -4.71 30.94 8.96
N ASP A 318 -4.94 31.18 7.67
CA ASP A 318 -6.28 31.21 7.08
C ASP A 318 -6.88 29.81 6.95
N LEU A 319 -6.12 28.75 7.22
CA LEU A 319 -6.58 27.35 7.21
C LEU A 319 -6.53 26.75 8.62
N HIS A 320 -7.56 25.97 8.94
CA HIS A 320 -7.61 25.16 10.16
C HIS A 320 -8.05 23.73 9.82
N ILE A 321 -7.76 22.79 10.72
CA ILE A 321 -8.15 21.39 10.55
C ILE A 321 -9.58 21.23 11.07
N ALA A 322 -10.49 20.80 10.20
CA ALA A 322 -11.84 20.38 10.58
C ALA A 322 -11.90 18.84 10.62
N ILE A 323 -12.44 18.26 11.68
CA ILE A 323 -12.67 16.81 11.75
C ILE A 323 -13.79 16.45 10.77
N ASP A 324 -13.59 15.39 10.00
CA ASP A 324 -14.58 14.93 9.03
C ASP A 324 -15.88 14.50 9.73
N ALA A 325 -17.00 14.76 9.07
CA ALA A 325 -18.34 14.38 9.50
C ALA A 325 -19.03 13.57 8.38
N PRO A 326 -19.36 12.28 8.59
CA PRO A 326 -19.12 11.49 9.81
C PRO A 326 -17.63 11.29 10.12
N ARG A 327 -17.32 10.97 11.38
CA ARG A 327 -15.93 10.64 11.76
C ARG A 327 -15.49 9.38 11.02
N THR A 328 -14.39 9.50 10.30
CA THR A 328 -13.76 8.40 9.58
C THR A 328 -12.35 8.19 10.11
N TYR A 329 -11.85 6.96 9.98
CA TYR A 329 -10.47 6.63 10.30
C TYR A 329 -9.80 6.01 9.08
N THR A 330 -8.62 6.52 8.75
CA THR A 330 -7.87 6.13 7.57
C THR A 330 -6.68 5.28 7.99
N PRO A 331 -6.55 4.04 7.49
CA PRO A 331 -5.31 3.27 7.60
C PRO A 331 -4.19 4.00 6.86
N PHE A 332 -3.16 4.45 7.58
CA PHE A 332 -2.10 5.26 6.98
C PHE A 332 -0.73 4.97 7.61
N ALA A 333 0.33 5.01 6.80
CA ALA A 333 1.70 4.83 7.27
C ALA A 333 2.13 6.03 8.11
N THR A 334 2.46 5.79 9.39
CA THR A 334 2.80 6.88 10.31
C THR A 334 4.30 7.02 10.55
N TRP A 335 5.10 6.03 10.15
CA TRP A 335 6.57 6.11 10.15
C TRP A 335 7.09 6.70 8.84
N ASP A 336 8.08 7.57 8.94
CA ASP A 336 8.77 8.18 7.80
C ASP A 336 10.25 7.78 7.82
N PRO A 337 10.79 7.14 6.76
CA PRO A 337 12.20 6.79 6.68
C PRO A 337 13.15 7.99 6.72
N ASP A 338 12.67 9.21 6.43
CA ASP A 338 13.46 10.44 6.58
C ASP A 338 13.48 10.97 8.04
N GLU A 339 12.58 10.48 8.90
CA GLU A 339 12.55 10.74 10.35
C GLU A 339 12.61 9.40 11.14
N PRO A 340 13.70 8.63 11.03
CA PRO A 340 13.73 7.21 11.40
C PRO A 340 13.41 6.91 12.86
N LEU A 341 13.56 7.90 13.75
CA LEU A 341 13.32 7.78 15.19
C LEU A 341 11.86 8.05 15.60
N VAL A 342 11.02 8.59 14.70
CA VAL A 342 9.65 8.95 15.07
C VAL A 342 8.64 7.97 14.50
N ASN A 343 7.68 7.55 15.33
CA ASN A 343 6.69 6.52 14.98
C ASN A 343 7.33 5.19 14.52
N THR A 344 8.55 4.91 14.97
CA THR A 344 9.30 3.70 14.61
C THR A 344 8.65 2.42 15.16
N THR A 345 8.81 1.32 14.44
CA THR A 345 8.47 -0.04 14.88
C THR A 345 9.75 -0.80 15.25
N PRO A 346 9.65 -1.97 15.92
CA PRO A 346 10.80 -2.87 16.08
C PRO A 346 11.45 -3.29 14.75
N TYR A 347 10.73 -3.15 13.63
CA TYR A 347 11.16 -3.57 12.30
C TYR A 347 11.74 -2.43 11.46
N SER A 348 11.41 -1.16 11.74
CA SER A 348 11.83 -0.02 10.93
C SER A 348 13.34 0.08 10.73
N GLN A 349 14.14 -0.39 11.70
CA GLN A 349 15.61 -0.42 11.60
C GLN A 349 16.15 -1.38 10.50
N TYR A 350 15.33 -2.33 10.03
CA TYR A 350 15.69 -3.27 8.97
C TYR A 350 15.28 -2.79 7.57
N SER A 351 14.52 -1.68 7.49
CA SER A 351 14.12 -1.05 6.23
C SER A 351 15.33 -0.60 5.42
N GLN A 352 15.30 -0.78 4.10
CA GLN A 352 16.30 -0.24 3.19
C GLN A 352 15.65 0.57 2.06
N PRO A 353 15.29 1.84 2.32
CA PRO A 353 14.57 2.67 1.36
C PRO A 353 15.37 2.89 0.07
N LEU A 354 14.74 2.65 -1.08
CA LEU A 354 15.29 3.03 -2.38
C LEU A 354 15.01 4.51 -2.65
N ARG A 355 16.02 5.25 -3.13
CA ARG A 355 15.88 6.67 -3.45
C ARG A 355 16.09 6.92 -4.93
N VAL A 356 15.15 7.61 -5.55
CA VAL A 356 15.12 7.85 -6.99
C VAL A 356 14.88 9.33 -7.25
N THR A 357 15.67 9.94 -8.13
CA THR A 357 15.39 11.28 -8.65
C THR A 357 15.16 11.19 -10.15
N LEU A 358 13.98 11.63 -10.58
CA LEU A 358 13.61 11.77 -11.98
C LEU A 358 13.98 13.18 -12.44
N GLY A 359 14.84 13.26 -13.45
CA GLY A 359 15.04 14.50 -14.20
C GLY A 359 14.00 14.65 -15.30
N GLU A 360 13.93 15.83 -15.91
CA GLU A 360 13.04 16.09 -17.04
C GLU A 360 13.26 15.05 -18.16
N GLY A 361 12.18 14.39 -18.57
CA GLY A 361 12.19 13.33 -19.58
C GLY A 361 12.35 11.91 -19.03
N ASP A 362 12.70 11.74 -17.75
CA ASP A 362 12.80 10.41 -17.13
C ASP A 362 11.41 9.80 -16.87
N MET A 363 11.34 8.47 -16.97
CA MET A 363 10.16 7.68 -16.61
C MET A 363 10.48 6.71 -15.49
N LEU A 364 9.62 6.59 -14.49
CA LEU A 364 9.67 5.59 -13.43
C LEU A 364 8.52 4.60 -13.64
N TYR A 365 8.84 3.31 -13.69
CA TYR A 365 7.86 2.28 -13.34
C TYR A 365 7.88 2.10 -11.83
N LEU A 366 6.78 2.47 -11.19
CA LEU A 366 6.48 2.28 -9.78
C LEU A 366 5.46 1.14 -9.67
N PRO A 367 5.88 -0.06 -9.23
CA PRO A 367 4.99 -1.21 -9.18
C PRO A 367 3.87 -1.03 -8.14
N ALA A 368 2.77 -1.72 -8.37
CA ALA A 368 1.66 -1.75 -7.42
C ALA A 368 2.12 -2.14 -6.00
N LEU A 369 1.45 -1.53 -5.01
CA LEU A 369 1.62 -1.70 -3.56
C LEU A 369 2.96 -1.22 -2.97
N TRP A 370 3.86 -0.66 -3.78
CA TRP A 370 5.08 -0.04 -3.26
C TRP A 370 4.74 1.19 -2.42
N TYR A 371 5.25 1.20 -1.20
CA TYR A 371 5.19 2.39 -0.37
C TYR A 371 6.10 3.45 -0.99
N HIS A 372 5.58 4.65 -1.19
CA HIS A 372 6.33 5.72 -1.81
C HIS A 372 5.99 7.08 -1.19
N LYS A 373 7.04 7.88 -0.99
CA LYS A 373 6.98 9.27 -0.54
C LYS A 373 7.56 10.12 -1.64
N VAL A 374 6.93 11.26 -1.93
CA VAL A 374 7.30 12.09 -3.08
C VAL A 374 7.58 13.53 -2.64
N ARG A 375 8.74 14.04 -3.04
CA ARG A 375 9.10 15.47 -2.99
C ARG A 375 9.43 15.94 -4.39
N GLN A 376 9.53 17.25 -4.59
CA GLN A 376 9.83 17.81 -5.90
C GLN A 376 10.73 19.04 -5.81
N SER A 377 11.43 19.31 -6.91
CA SER A 377 12.21 20.54 -7.10
C SER A 377 11.76 21.20 -8.39
N CYS A 378 11.68 22.53 -8.37
CA CYS A 378 11.24 23.31 -9.51
C CYS A 378 12.33 23.46 -10.57
N ASN A 379 11.90 23.71 -11.81
CA ASN A 379 12.79 24.23 -12.83
C ASN A 379 13.03 25.74 -12.63
N ALA A 380 13.76 26.37 -13.57
CA ALA A 380 14.08 27.79 -13.51
C ALA A 380 12.85 28.73 -13.60
N GLU A 381 11.70 28.26 -14.08
CA GLU A 381 10.45 29.02 -14.10
C GLU A 381 9.67 28.90 -12.78
N GLY A 382 10.18 28.16 -11.80
CA GLY A 382 9.56 28.03 -10.48
C GLY A 382 8.41 27.03 -10.42
N VAL A 383 8.38 26.04 -11.33
CA VAL A 383 7.36 24.99 -11.35
C VAL A 383 7.96 23.58 -11.46
N CYS A 384 7.26 22.60 -10.92
CA CYS A 384 7.48 21.18 -11.20
C CYS A 384 6.22 20.58 -11.82
N CYS A 385 6.37 19.89 -12.95
CA CYS A 385 5.27 19.29 -13.70
C CYS A 385 5.58 17.84 -14.08
N ALA A 386 4.59 16.96 -13.91
CA ALA A 386 4.68 15.55 -14.25
C ALA A 386 3.36 15.02 -14.80
N VAL A 387 3.43 13.90 -15.49
CA VAL A 387 2.26 13.12 -15.92
C VAL A 387 2.46 11.68 -15.50
N ASN A 388 1.42 10.99 -15.04
CA ASN A 388 1.50 9.55 -14.81
C ASN A 388 0.32 8.79 -15.41
N TYR A 389 0.54 7.49 -15.61
CA TYR A 389 -0.44 6.56 -16.16
C TYR A 389 -0.65 5.46 -15.12
N TRP A 390 -1.89 5.32 -14.66
CA TRP A 390 -2.29 4.24 -13.77
C TRP A 390 -2.97 3.12 -14.56
N TYR A 391 -2.53 1.90 -14.29
CA TYR A 391 -3.15 0.67 -14.76
C TYR A 391 -3.51 -0.13 -13.51
N ASP A 392 -4.76 -0.54 -13.36
CA ASP A 392 -5.21 -1.27 -12.17
C ASP A 392 -4.40 -2.56 -11.99
N LEU A 393 -4.13 -2.89 -10.72
CA LEU A 393 -3.47 -4.14 -10.37
C LEU A 393 -4.36 -5.32 -10.79
N ASP A 394 -3.77 -6.36 -11.38
CA ASP A 394 -4.46 -7.64 -11.49
C ASP A 394 -4.61 -8.26 -10.09
N PHE A 395 -5.81 -8.13 -9.52
CA PHE A 395 -6.18 -8.74 -8.24
C PHE A 395 -6.30 -10.26 -8.31
N GLY A 396 -6.20 -10.85 -9.51
CA GLY A 396 -6.10 -12.28 -9.73
C GLY A 396 -4.79 -12.88 -9.21
N GLY A 397 -4.78 -14.21 -9.05
CA GLY A 397 -3.59 -14.93 -8.60
C GLY A 397 -3.25 -14.72 -7.13
N GLY A 398 -1.96 -14.87 -6.78
CA GLY A 398 -1.51 -14.90 -5.39
C GLY A 398 -0.95 -13.59 -4.84
N PHE A 399 -0.62 -12.61 -5.69
CA PHE A 399 0.16 -11.43 -5.27
C PHE A 399 -0.58 -10.56 -4.25
N TRP A 400 -1.82 -10.13 -4.56
CA TRP A 400 -2.63 -9.33 -3.64
C TRP A 400 -2.85 -10.02 -2.30
N SER A 401 -3.24 -11.31 -2.32
CA SER A 401 -3.46 -12.10 -1.09
C SER A 401 -2.18 -12.26 -0.26
N MET A 402 -1.03 -12.47 -0.91
CA MET A 402 0.26 -12.58 -0.21
C MET A 402 0.70 -11.25 0.39
N ALA A 403 0.56 -10.14 -0.33
CA ALA A 403 0.84 -8.80 0.21
C ALA A 403 -0.08 -8.47 1.40
N GLY A 404 -1.37 -8.81 1.30
CA GLY A 404 -2.33 -8.69 2.39
C GLY A 404 -1.97 -9.55 3.62
N PHE A 405 -1.51 -10.78 3.40
CA PHE A 405 -1.02 -11.65 4.47
C PHE A 405 0.19 -11.06 5.19
N VAL A 406 1.20 -10.58 4.44
CA VAL A 406 2.39 -9.93 5.01
C VAL A 406 2.02 -8.70 5.83
N ARG A 407 1.16 -7.82 5.28
CA ARG A 407 0.64 -6.67 6.02
C ARG A 407 -0.09 -7.08 7.30
N GLY A 408 -0.96 -8.08 7.22
CA GLY A 408 -1.70 -8.60 8.37
C GLY A 408 -0.80 -9.14 9.48
N VAL A 409 0.22 -9.94 9.12
CA VAL A 409 1.23 -10.43 10.08
C VAL A 409 2.00 -9.27 10.72
N GLY A 410 2.37 -8.27 9.93
CA GLY A 410 3.01 -7.04 10.42
C GLY A 410 2.16 -6.35 11.50
N LEU A 411 0.90 -6.05 11.20
CA LEU A 411 -0.04 -5.40 12.13
C LEU A 411 -0.29 -6.24 13.39
N LEU A 412 -0.46 -7.56 13.25
CA LEU A 412 -0.64 -8.47 14.39
C LEU A 412 0.57 -8.46 15.32
N SER A 413 1.77 -8.42 14.75
CA SER A 413 3.02 -8.41 15.52
C SER A 413 3.23 -7.12 16.32
N MET A 414 2.58 -6.02 15.90
CA MET A 414 2.57 -4.74 16.61
C MET A 414 1.50 -4.66 17.72
N GLY A 415 0.69 -5.70 17.89
CA GLY A 415 -0.39 -5.74 18.88
C GLY A 415 -1.65 -4.98 18.46
N GLU A 416 -1.75 -4.53 17.21
CA GLU A 416 -2.89 -3.75 16.71
C GLU A 416 -4.08 -4.61 16.27
N GLY A 417 -3.92 -5.95 16.21
CA GLY A 417 -5.04 -6.86 15.91
C GLY A 417 -5.88 -7.29 17.13
N LYS A 418 -5.69 -6.68 18.30
CA LYS A 418 -6.46 -6.98 19.53
C LYS A 418 -7.01 -5.72 20.20
N LYS A 419 -7.79 -4.89 19.49
CA LYS A 419 -8.71 -3.92 20.13
C LYS A 419 -9.90 -3.58 19.21
N SER A 420 -11.03 -4.27 19.39
CA SER A 420 -12.39 -3.69 19.34
C SER A 420 -13.48 -4.69 19.80
N ASP A 421 -13.25 -5.41 20.91
CA ASP A 421 -14.40 -5.96 21.66
C ASP A 421 -14.93 -4.86 22.58
N GLY A 422 -15.91 -4.10 22.07
CA GLY A 422 -16.70 -3.18 22.87
C GLY A 422 -16.68 -1.73 22.39
N GLU A 423 -17.31 -1.47 21.24
CA GLU A 423 -18.35 -0.44 21.04
C GLU A 423 -18.70 -0.35 19.54
N ASP A 424 -19.85 -0.92 19.17
CA ASP A 424 -20.61 -0.73 17.93
C ASP A 424 -19.85 -0.47 16.61
N GLU A 425 -19.19 -1.49 16.07
CA GLU A 425 -18.93 -1.58 14.63
C GLU A 425 -19.89 -2.61 14.00
N ARG A 426 -21.00 -2.09 13.44
CA ARG A 426 -21.75 -2.84 12.43
C ARG A 426 -20.86 -2.92 11.20
N GLY A 427 -20.27 -4.10 11.00
CA GLY A 427 -19.37 -4.40 9.89
C GLY A 427 -19.92 -3.94 8.54
N GLU A 428 -19.19 -3.02 7.94
CA GLU A 428 -19.19 -2.80 6.51
C GLU A 428 -17.90 -3.37 5.92
N ASP A 429 -18.06 -3.90 4.72
CA ASP A 429 -17.15 -4.79 4.02
C ASP A 429 -15.80 -4.11 3.72
N ILE A 430 -14.70 -4.71 4.17
CA ILE A 430 -13.31 -4.23 3.97
C ILE A 430 -12.91 -4.28 2.48
N SER A 431 -13.75 -4.86 1.62
CA SER A 431 -13.56 -4.87 0.17
C SER A 431 -14.02 -3.60 -0.55
N THR A 432 -14.74 -2.69 0.12
CA THR A 432 -15.41 -1.56 -0.56
C THR A 432 -14.81 -0.18 -0.27
N GLN A 433 -13.92 -0.03 0.72
CA GLN A 433 -13.43 1.30 1.15
C GLN A 433 -12.13 1.81 0.48
N MET A 434 -11.61 1.12 -0.54
CA MET A 434 -10.51 1.66 -1.37
C MET A 434 -10.95 2.06 -2.78
N LYS A 435 -12.26 2.01 -3.10
CA LYS A 435 -12.80 2.48 -4.39
C LYS A 435 -13.26 3.94 -4.38
N ASP A 436 -13.24 4.60 -3.22
CA ASP A 436 -13.74 5.98 -3.06
C ASP A 436 -12.63 6.97 -2.70
N TYR A 437 -11.38 6.65 -3.06
CA TYR A 437 -10.26 7.60 -3.07
C TYR A 437 -9.53 7.48 -4.40
N ASP A 438 -10.28 7.68 -5.48
CA ASP A 438 -9.71 8.13 -6.74
C ASP A 438 -9.89 9.65 -6.81
#